data_AF-A0A8B8MYM0-F1
#
_entry.id   AF-A0A8B8MYM0-F1
#
_cell.length_a   1.000
_cell.length_b   1.000
_cell.length_c   1.000
_cell.angle_alpha   90.00
_cell.angle_beta   90.00
_cell.angle_gamma   90.00
#
_symmetry.space_group_name_H-M   'P 1'
#
loop_
_entity.id
_entity.type
_entity.pdbx_description
1 polymer ?
#
loop_
_entity_poly.entity_id
_entity_poly.type
_entity_poly.pdbx_seq_one_letter_code
_entity_poly.pdbx_strand_id
1 'polypeptide(L)'
;MLLIVEEEFINAGVNAYALGCTEEGLRDELTDMKESGVEIEAMQAYGGNTTLKSKIISEEIDECILWLSIIFITILCTPQPTVVRWSSTPPVSEEILLQWKGFCALIANAYYIRGMAWLPVKTLQLEQMAVMGRSEEPSVVASRMRLVFSTLEVVSPQWPRV
;
A
#
# COMPACT_ATOMS: atom_id res chain seq x y z
N MET A 1 14.94 7.98 8.38
CA MET A 1 13.93 7.64 9.41
C MET A 1 12.56 7.40 8.77
N LEU A 2 12.01 8.31 7.96
CA LEU A 2 10.73 8.10 7.23
C LEU A 2 10.75 6.96 6.18
N LEU A 3 11.86 6.74 5.47
CA LEU A 3 11.96 5.68 4.45
C LEU A 3 11.96 4.25 5.01
N ILE A 4 12.43 4.05 6.25
CA ILE A 4 12.51 2.72 6.87
C ILE A 4 11.11 2.22 7.24
N VAL A 5 10.28 3.13 7.78
CA VAL A 5 8.89 2.84 8.15
C VAL A 5 8.05 2.49 6.91
N GLU A 6 8.30 3.16 5.79
CA GLU A 6 7.61 2.88 4.51
C GLU A 6 7.97 1.50 3.95
N GLU A 7 9.25 1.10 4.00
CA GLU A 7 9.68 -0.23 3.54
C GLU A 7 9.16 -1.37 4.44
N GLU A 8 9.18 -1.20 5.76
CA GLU A 8 8.63 -2.18 6.70
C GLU A 8 7.14 -2.41 6.47
N PHE A 9 6.38 -1.33 6.26
CA PHE A 9 4.96 -1.41 5.94
C PHE A 9 4.69 -2.14 4.62
N ILE A 10 5.46 -1.82 3.56
CA ILE A 10 5.34 -2.49 2.26
C ILE A 10 5.63 -3.99 2.40
N ASN A 11 6.70 -4.37 3.09
CA ASN A 11 7.04 -5.78 3.32
C ASN A 11 5.94 -6.51 4.10
N ALA A 12 5.38 -5.90 5.14
CA ALA A 12 4.25 -6.44 5.87
C ALA A 12 3.02 -6.62 4.96
N GLY A 13 2.71 -5.63 4.11
CA GLY A 13 1.63 -5.71 3.13
C GLY A 13 1.85 -6.82 2.10
N VAL A 14 3.05 -6.95 1.53
CA VAL A 14 3.39 -8.04 0.59
C VAL A 14 3.23 -9.41 1.25
N ASN A 15 3.66 -9.55 2.51
CA ASN A 15 3.50 -10.78 3.27
C ASN A 15 2.02 -11.09 3.55
N ALA A 16 1.23 -10.10 3.95
CA ALA A 16 -0.21 -10.25 4.16
C ALA A 16 -0.92 -10.69 2.87
N TYR A 17 -0.56 -10.09 1.74
CA TYR A 17 -1.06 -10.52 0.43
C TYR A 17 -0.71 -12.00 0.17
N ALA A 18 0.55 -12.39 0.38
CA ALA A 18 1.01 -13.75 0.14
C ALA A 18 0.26 -14.76 1.03
N LEU A 19 0.06 -14.44 2.31
CA LEU A 19 -0.67 -15.27 3.29
C LEU A 19 -2.18 -15.34 3.01
N GLY A 20 -2.70 -14.55 2.07
CA GLY A 20 -4.10 -14.61 1.68
C GLY A 20 -5.02 -13.72 2.51
N CYS A 21 -4.47 -12.75 3.25
CA CYS A 21 -5.26 -11.72 3.91
C CYS A 21 -6.08 -10.91 2.88
N THR A 22 -7.14 -10.27 3.36
CA THR A 22 -8.00 -9.37 2.59
C THR A 22 -8.02 -8.00 3.24
N GLU A 23 -8.30 -6.97 2.45
CA GLU A 23 -8.55 -5.60 2.93
C GLU A 23 -9.61 -5.59 4.04
N GLU A 24 -10.75 -6.23 3.80
CA GLU A 24 -11.86 -6.30 4.75
C GLU A 24 -11.45 -7.00 6.07
N GLY A 25 -10.79 -8.15 5.99
CA GLY A 25 -10.38 -8.89 7.19
C GLY A 25 -9.37 -8.10 8.03
N LEU A 26 -8.42 -7.41 7.40
CA LEU A 26 -7.46 -6.57 8.12
C LEU A 26 -8.10 -5.29 8.68
N ARG A 27 -9.12 -4.75 8.00
CA ARG A 27 -9.90 -3.61 8.51
C ARG A 27 -10.65 -3.99 9.78
N ASP A 28 -11.29 -5.17 9.78
CA ASP A 28 -12.00 -5.68 10.95
C ASP A 28 -11.02 -5.90 12.11
N GLU A 29 -9.88 -6.55 11.87
CA GLU A 29 -8.85 -6.76 12.89
C GLU A 29 -8.34 -5.44 13.49
N LEU A 30 -8.02 -4.43 12.66
CA LEU A 30 -7.56 -3.12 13.15
C LEU A 30 -8.65 -2.37 13.93
N THR A 31 -9.92 -2.51 13.51
CA THR A 31 -11.05 -1.90 14.21
C THR A 31 -11.28 -2.55 15.57
N ASP A 32 -11.23 -3.87 15.64
CA ASP A 32 -11.31 -4.65 16.88
C ASP A 32 -10.17 -4.30 17.85
N MET A 33 -8.94 -4.10 17.34
CA MET A 33 -7.80 -3.65 18.13
C MET A 33 -8.02 -2.24 18.72
N LYS A 34 -8.56 -1.32 17.91
CA LYS A 34 -8.91 0.03 18.35
C LYS A 34 -10.00 0.01 19.43
N GLU A 35 -11.02 -0.82 19.28
CA GLU A 35 -12.14 -0.92 20.22
C GLU A 35 -11.77 -1.65 21.52
N SER A 36 -10.91 -2.65 21.44
CA SER A 36 -10.39 -3.40 22.60
C SER A 36 -9.41 -2.59 23.45
N GLY A 37 -8.91 -1.45 22.95
CA GLY A 37 -7.98 -0.58 23.68
C GLY A 37 -6.62 -1.23 23.97
N VAL A 38 -6.27 -2.28 23.22
CA VAL A 38 -5.00 -3.00 23.35
C VAL A 38 -3.85 -2.03 23.01
N GLU A 39 -3.02 -1.72 24.01
CA GLU A 39 -1.80 -0.93 23.81
C GLU A 39 -0.78 -1.79 23.03
N ILE A 40 -0.50 -1.45 21.77
CA ILE A 40 0.58 -2.10 21.01
C ILE A 40 1.91 -1.59 21.59
N GLU A 41 2.65 -2.47 22.26
CA GLU A 41 4.05 -2.20 22.57
C GLU A 41 4.84 -2.17 21.26
N ALA A 42 5.14 -0.98 20.74
CA ALA A 42 6.10 -0.81 19.67
C ALA A 42 7.42 -1.49 20.09
N MET A 43 7.87 -2.49 19.35
CA MET A 43 9.17 -3.14 19.61
C MET A 43 10.25 -2.05 19.61
N GLN A 44 10.85 -1.83 20.79
CA GLN A 44 11.89 -0.84 20.99
C GLN A 44 13.13 -1.21 20.17
N ALA A 45 13.30 -0.60 19.01
CA ALA A 45 14.60 -0.48 18.37
C ALA A 45 15.35 0.68 19.03
N TYR A 46 16.32 0.33 19.88
CA TYR A 46 17.39 1.17 20.42
C TYR A 46 17.02 2.35 21.33
N GLY A 47 17.17 2.12 22.64
CA GLY A 47 17.79 3.07 23.58
C GLY A 47 17.11 4.42 23.79
N GLY A 48 16.02 4.46 24.57
CA GLY A 48 15.48 5.71 25.12
C GLY A 48 14.08 5.54 25.71
N ASN A 49 13.92 5.88 26.99
CA ASN A 49 12.68 5.78 27.77
C ASN A 49 11.59 6.76 27.31
N THR A 50 11.00 6.54 26.14
CA THR A 50 9.71 7.15 25.77
C THR A 50 8.77 6.05 25.32
N THR A 51 7.97 5.54 26.25
CA THR A 51 6.77 4.75 25.97
C THR A 51 5.80 5.65 25.20
N LEU A 52 5.89 5.65 23.86
CA LEU A 52 4.92 6.33 23.00
C LEU A 52 3.62 5.51 23.00
N LYS A 53 2.70 5.90 23.88
CA LYS A 53 1.33 5.39 23.90
C LYS A 53 0.57 5.94 22.68
N SER A 54 0.53 5.19 21.58
CA SER A 54 -0.26 5.54 20.41
C SER A 54 -1.67 4.96 20.54
N LYS A 55 -2.67 5.81 20.83
CA LYS A 55 -4.07 5.46 20.52
C LYS A 55 -4.22 5.54 19.00
N ILE A 56 -4.60 4.45 18.38
CA ILE A 56 -4.87 4.41 16.94
C ILE A 56 -6.11 5.26 16.65
N ILE A 57 -5.96 6.32 15.84
CA ILE A 57 -7.04 7.20 15.42
C ILE A 57 -7.75 6.55 14.22
N SER A 58 -9.07 6.70 14.10
CA SER A 58 -9.86 6.07 13.02
C SER A 58 -9.35 6.42 11.61
N GLU A 59 -8.93 7.67 11.44
CA GLU A 59 -8.40 8.20 10.18
C GLU A 59 -7.08 7.52 9.80
N GLU A 60 -6.28 7.10 10.79
CA GLU A 60 -5.03 6.36 10.55
C GLU A 60 -5.32 4.94 10.06
N ILE A 61 -6.38 4.30 10.56
CA ILE A 61 -6.80 2.96 10.08
C ILE A 61 -7.23 3.05 8.62
N ASP A 62 -8.08 4.00 8.27
CA ASP A 62 -8.56 4.16 6.90
C ASP A 62 -7.42 4.43 5.92
N GLU A 63 -6.45 5.26 6.31
CA GLU A 63 -5.27 5.54 5.52
C GLU A 63 -4.36 4.30 5.37
N CYS A 64 -4.15 3.53 6.45
CA CYS A 64 -3.40 2.28 6.42
C CYS A 64 -4.06 1.24 5.49
N ILE A 65 -5.38 1.07 5.60
CA ILE A 65 -6.11 0.13 4.75
C ILE A 65 -6.09 0.56 3.29
N LEU A 66 -6.16 1.86 3.02
CA LEU A 66 -5.99 2.37 1.66
C LEU A 66 -4.58 2.08 1.11
N TRP A 67 -3.52 2.30 1.90
CA TRP A 67 -2.14 1.98 1.50
C TRP A 67 -1.99 0.49 1.19
N LEU A 68 -2.51 -0.36 2.08
CA LEU A 68 -2.52 -1.81 1.89
C LEU A 68 -3.27 -2.22 0.62
N SER A 69 -4.42 -1.60 0.34
CA SER A 69 -5.19 -1.85 -0.88
C SER A 69 -4.39 -1.51 -2.13
N ILE A 70 -3.68 -0.38 -2.12
CA ILE A 70 -2.79 0.03 -3.21
C ILE A 70 -1.65 -0.98 -3.39
N ILE A 71 -1.06 -1.50 -2.30
CA ILE A 71 -0.04 -2.56 -2.36
C ILE A 71 -0.62 -3.82 -3.04
N PHE A 72 -1.77 -4.30 -2.59
CA PHE A 72 -2.42 -5.50 -3.13
C PHE A 72 -2.75 -5.34 -4.62
N ILE A 73 -3.33 -4.20 -5.00
CA ILE A 73 -3.66 -3.90 -6.39
C ILE A 73 -2.39 -3.77 -7.24
N THR A 74 -1.33 -3.18 -6.70
CA THR A 74 -0.03 -3.10 -7.37
C THR A 74 0.50 -4.49 -7.70
N ILE A 75 0.43 -5.44 -6.76
CA ILE A 75 0.79 -6.84 -6.99
C ILE A 75 -0.09 -7.47 -8.07
N LEU A 76 -1.41 -7.21 -8.06
CA LEU A 76 -2.32 -7.68 -9.13
C LEU A 76 -1.99 -7.09 -10.51
N CYS A 77 -1.37 -5.92 -10.55
CA CYS A 77 -0.93 -5.27 -11.79
C CYS A 77 0.45 -5.74 -12.27
N THR A 78 1.15 -6.62 -11.55
CA THR A 78 2.43 -7.15 -12.03
C THR A 78 2.22 -8.18 -13.14
N PRO A 79 2.84 -8.01 -14.32
CA PRO A 79 2.68 -8.93 -15.44
C PRO A 79 3.35 -10.29 -15.19
N GLN A 80 4.27 -10.35 -14.22
CA GLN A 80 4.92 -11.57 -13.79
C GLN A 80 4.54 -11.86 -12.33
N PRO A 81 4.02 -13.06 -12.03
CA PRO A 81 3.70 -13.44 -10.66
C PRO A 81 4.99 -13.74 -9.90
N THR A 82 5.42 -12.80 -9.08
CA THR A 82 6.58 -12.96 -8.17
C THR A 82 6.15 -13.26 -6.75
N VAL A 83 4.95 -12.83 -6.36
CA VAL A 83 4.33 -13.10 -5.07
C VAL A 83 3.16 -14.04 -5.27
N VAL A 84 3.28 -15.26 -4.74
CA VAL A 84 2.20 -16.26 -4.75
C VAL A 84 1.23 -15.97 -3.61
N ARG A 85 -0.06 -15.94 -3.92
CA ARG A 85 -1.14 -15.79 -2.94
C ARG A 85 -1.74 -17.14 -2.56
N TRP A 86 -1.81 -17.42 -1.26
CA TRP A 86 -2.26 -18.71 -0.70
C TRP A 86 -3.77 -18.79 -0.38
N SER A 87 -4.57 -17.89 -0.96
CA SER A 87 -6.03 -17.87 -0.84
C SER A 87 -6.68 -17.59 -2.20
N SER A 88 -7.90 -18.10 -2.40
CA SER A 88 -8.72 -17.86 -3.59
C SER A 88 -9.65 -16.65 -3.44
N THR A 89 -9.83 -16.11 -2.23
CA THR A 89 -10.68 -14.94 -1.97
C THR A 89 -10.03 -13.68 -2.57
N PRO A 90 -10.74 -12.77 -3.24
CA PRO A 90 -10.15 -11.52 -3.72
C PRO A 90 -9.45 -10.72 -2.59
N PRO A 91 -8.27 -10.13 -2.82
CA PRO A 91 -7.51 -9.44 -1.79
C PRO A 91 -8.12 -8.07 -1.40
N VAL A 92 -8.88 -7.46 -2.31
CA VAL A 92 -9.59 -6.18 -2.12
C VAL A 92 -11.01 -6.32 -2.66
N SER A 93 -11.93 -5.48 -2.17
CA SER A 93 -13.29 -5.39 -2.72
C SER A 93 -13.31 -4.92 -4.18
N GLU A 94 -14.39 -5.23 -4.91
CA GLU A 94 -14.57 -4.80 -6.30
C GLU A 94 -14.59 -3.26 -6.44
N GLU A 95 -15.17 -2.58 -5.45
CA GLU A 95 -15.22 -1.12 -5.40
C GLU A 95 -13.81 -0.51 -5.32
N ILE A 96 -13.00 -0.96 -4.36
CA ILE A 96 -11.63 -0.46 -4.18
C ILE A 96 -10.77 -0.82 -5.39
N LEU A 97 -10.95 -2.02 -5.94
CA LEU A 97 -10.28 -2.42 -7.17
C LEU A 97 -10.65 -1.49 -8.34
N LEU A 98 -11.93 -1.18 -8.53
CA LEU A 98 -12.38 -0.28 -9.59
C LEU A 98 -11.76 1.11 -9.44
N GLN A 99 -11.71 1.65 -8.22
CA GLN A 99 -11.19 2.99 -7.93
C GLN A 99 -9.69 3.12 -8.22
N TRP A 100 -8.89 2.08 -7.93
CA TRP A 100 -7.42 2.21 -7.87
C TRP A 100 -6.66 1.38 -8.90
N LYS A 101 -7.31 0.45 -9.60
CA LYS A 101 -6.64 -0.41 -10.60
C LYS A 101 -6.02 0.39 -11.74
N GLY A 102 -6.74 1.38 -12.29
CA GLY A 102 -6.22 2.19 -13.39
C GLY A 102 -4.98 3.01 -12.97
N PHE A 103 -5.05 3.63 -11.79
CA PHE A 103 -3.93 4.34 -11.17
C PHE A 103 -2.69 3.45 -11.01
N CYS A 104 -2.84 2.28 -10.37
CA CYS A 104 -1.72 1.36 -10.15
C CYS A 104 -1.17 0.79 -11.46
N ALA A 105 -2.05 0.45 -12.42
CA ALA A 105 -1.66 -0.10 -13.71
C ALA A 105 -0.87 0.91 -14.56
N LEU A 106 -1.22 2.20 -14.53
CA LEU A 106 -0.44 3.24 -15.23
C LEU A 106 1.01 3.29 -14.73
N ILE A 107 1.20 3.24 -13.41
CA ILE A 107 2.52 3.29 -12.78
C ILE A 107 3.28 1.98 -13.01
N ALA A 108 2.63 0.82 -12.86
CA ALA A 108 3.23 -0.48 -13.16
C ALA A 108 3.71 -0.55 -14.63
N ASN A 109 2.91 -0.06 -15.58
CA ASN A 109 3.32 0.04 -16.98
C ASN A 109 4.53 0.95 -17.16
N ALA A 110 4.58 2.09 -16.47
CA ALA A 110 5.74 2.97 -16.50
C ALA A 110 6.99 2.29 -15.89
N TYR A 111 6.81 1.45 -14.87
CA TYR A 111 7.89 0.65 -14.28
C TYR A 111 8.46 -0.35 -15.31
N TYR A 112 7.63 -1.27 -15.80
CA TYR A 112 8.09 -2.38 -16.63
C TYR A 112 8.42 -1.99 -18.07
N ILE A 113 7.65 -1.10 -18.68
CA ILE A 113 7.77 -0.78 -20.11
C ILE A 113 8.70 0.42 -20.33
N ARG A 114 8.73 1.36 -19.38
CA ARG A 114 9.45 2.64 -19.53
C ARG A 114 10.67 2.78 -18.62
N GLY A 115 11.08 1.71 -17.92
CA GLY A 115 12.28 1.72 -17.08
C GLY A 115 12.16 2.63 -15.85
N MET A 116 11.08 2.48 -15.08
CA MET A 116 10.82 3.25 -13.85
C MET A 116 10.63 4.76 -14.07
N ALA A 117 10.05 5.11 -15.22
CA ALA A 117 9.80 6.51 -15.57
C ALA A 117 8.74 7.12 -14.63
N TRP A 118 9.11 8.17 -13.91
CA TRP A 118 8.14 8.95 -13.15
C TRP A 118 7.11 9.60 -14.09
N LEU A 119 5.83 9.41 -13.80
CA LEU A 119 4.72 10.03 -14.51
C LEU A 119 4.44 11.42 -13.95
N PRO A 120 3.99 12.38 -14.79
CA PRO A 120 3.48 13.65 -14.29
C PRO A 120 2.30 13.42 -13.33
N VAL A 121 2.34 14.03 -12.16
CA VAL A 121 1.24 13.96 -11.15
C VAL A 121 -0.13 14.29 -11.78
N LYS A 122 -0.16 15.25 -12.71
CA LYS A 122 -1.38 15.62 -13.44
C LYS A 122 -1.98 14.46 -14.23
N THR A 123 -1.18 13.57 -14.78
CA THR A 123 -1.66 12.37 -15.49
C THR A 123 -2.43 11.46 -14.53
N LEU A 124 -1.88 11.26 -13.33
CA LEU A 124 -2.50 10.43 -12.30
C LEU A 124 -3.75 11.07 -11.69
N GLN A 125 -3.77 12.40 -11.51
CA GLN A 125 -4.97 13.12 -11.07
C GLN A 125 -6.10 13.04 -12.10
N LEU A 126 -5.80 13.06 -13.40
CA LEU A 126 -6.82 12.88 -14.45
C LEU A 126 -7.44 11.49 -14.41
N GLU A 127 -6.65 10.45 -14.12
CA GLU A 127 -7.16 9.09 -13.89
C GLU A 127 -8.11 9.05 -12.68
N GLN A 128 -7.69 9.61 -11.53
CA GLN A 128 -8.54 9.70 -10.35
C GLN A 128 -9.84 10.46 -10.63
N MET A 129 -9.76 11.58 -11.34
CA MET A 129 -10.93 12.38 -11.73
C MET A 129 -11.88 11.58 -12.64
N ALA A 130 -11.35 10.81 -13.59
CA ALA A 130 -12.16 10.01 -14.51
C ALA A 130 -12.91 8.88 -13.80
N VAL A 131 -12.32 8.28 -12.76
CA VAL A 131 -12.88 7.12 -12.07
C VAL A 131 -13.74 7.52 -10.85
N MET A 132 -13.26 8.48 -10.04
CA MET A 132 -13.87 8.86 -8.77
C MET A 132 -14.60 10.21 -8.80
N GLY A 133 -14.54 10.95 -9.92
CA GLY A 133 -15.12 12.30 -10.04
C GLY A 133 -14.41 13.37 -9.19
N ARG A 134 -13.29 13.01 -8.55
CA ARG A 134 -12.43 13.87 -7.76
C ARG A 134 -10.98 13.39 -7.85
N SER A 135 -10.04 14.28 -7.59
CA SER A 135 -8.62 13.94 -7.47
C SER A 135 -8.08 14.35 -6.12
N GLU A 136 -7.16 13.58 -5.56
CA GLU A 136 -6.42 13.97 -4.35
C GLU A 136 -5.48 15.16 -4.65
N GLU A 137 -4.99 15.80 -3.59
CA GLU A 137 -3.98 16.86 -3.68
C GLU A 137 -2.70 16.36 -4.37
N PRO A 138 -1.98 17.21 -5.13
CA PRO A 138 -0.79 16.79 -5.89
C PRO A 138 0.28 16.09 -5.04
N SER A 139 0.49 16.54 -3.80
CA SER A 139 1.44 15.93 -2.86
C SER A 139 1.02 14.53 -2.44
N VAL A 140 -0.27 14.32 -2.19
CA VAL A 140 -0.82 13.01 -1.83
C VAL A 140 -0.68 12.05 -2.99
N VAL A 141 -1.04 12.47 -4.22
CA VAL A 141 -0.87 11.66 -5.43
C VAL A 141 0.59 11.26 -5.64
N ALA A 142 1.54 12.18 -5.41
CA ALA A 142 2.97 11.86 -5.48
C ALA A 142 3.38 10.82 -4.43
N SER A 143 2.83 10.88 -3.23
CA SER A 143 3.04 9.86 -2.19
C SER A 143 2.44 8.50 -2.56
N ARG A 144 1.19 8.46 -3.08
CA ARG A 144 0.58 7.21 -3.59
C ARG A 144 1.42 6.60 -4.71
N MET A 145 1.95 7.44 -5.59
CA MET A 145 2.81 7.00 -6.68
C MET A 145 4.12 6.38 -6.17
N ARG A 146 4.73 7.00 -5.15
CA ARG A 146 5.92 6.45 -4.49
C ARG A 146 5.61 5.07 -3.88
N LEU A 147 4.49 4.94 -3.16
CA LEU A 147 4.06 3.66 -2.58
C LEU A 147 3.99 2.55 -3.63
N VAL A 148 3.39 2.82 -4.79
CA VAL A 148 3.31 1.87 -5.90
C VAL A 148 4.70 1.50 -6.44
N PHE A 149 5.57 2.48 -6.67
CA PHE A 149 6.94 2.20 -7.14
C PHE A 149 7.77 1.41 -6.13
N SER A 150 7.74 1.80 -4.86
CA SER A 150 8.46 1.11 -3.79
C SER A 150 7.92 -0.32 -3.60
N THR A 151 6.61 -0.53 -3.78
CA THR A 151 6.04 -1.88 -3.83
C THR A 151 6.62 -2.70 -4.99
N LEU A 152 6.68 -2.12 -6.20
CA LEU A 152 7.25 -2.78 -7.38
C LEU A 152 8.75 -3.09 -7.21
N GLU A 153 9.51 -2.26 -6.51
CA GLU A 153 10.92 -2.53 -6.17
C GLU A 153 11.10 -3.69 -5.18
N VAL A 154 10.09 -3.99 -4.36
CA VAL A 154 10.08 -5.17 -3.47
C VAL A 154 9.67 -6.41 -4.25
N VAL A 155 8.56 -6.34 -5.00
CA VAL A 155 7.97 -7.53 -5.62
C VAL A 155 8.56 -7.85 -6.99
N SER A 156 9.19 -6.92 -7.68
CA SER A 156 9.75 -7.14 -9.02
C SER A 156 10.97 -6.26 -9.26
N PRO A 157 12.05 -6.42 -8.46
CA PRO A 157 13.23 -5.57 -8.56
C PRO A 157 13.85 -5.70 -9.96
N GLN A 158 14.04 -4.57 -10.65
CA GLN A 158 14.78 -4.56 -11.91
C GLN A 158 16.24 -4.92 -11.68
N TRP A 159 16.85 -4.39 -10.61
CA TRP A 159 18.24 -4.68 -10.25
C TRP A 159 18.33 -5.50 -8.96
N PRO A 160 19.20 -6.52 -8.91
CA PRO A 160 19.50 -7.24 -7.67
C PRO A 160 19.95 -6.25 -6.59
N ARG A 161 19.39 -6.35 -5.39
CA ARG A 161 19.90 -5.63 -4.22
C ARG A 161 21.26 -6.25 -3.87
N VAL A 162 22.31 -5.41 -3.78
CA VAL A 162 23.70 -5.81 -3.50
C VAL A 162 23.91 -6.05 -2.02
#